data_AF-A0AA38VVE8-F1
#
_entry.id   AF-A0AA38VVE8-F1
#
_cell.length_a   1.000
_cell.length_b   1.000
_cell.length_c   1.000
_cell.angle_alpha   90.00
_cell.angle_beta   90.00
_cell.angle_gamma   90.00
#
_symmetry.space_group_name_H-M   'P 1'
#
loop_
_entity.id
_entity.type
_entity.pdbx_description
1 polymer ?
#
loop_
_entity_poly.entity_id
_entity_poly.type
_entity_poly.pdbx_seq_one_letter_code
_entity_poly.pdbx_strand_id
1 'polypeptide(L)'
;MEQLSKFTHDSFLHKFTPTFPKTIPPKQLHKTSLKIYSFTLLSFFAFLLLNQNQKPIFLALSIVIFISFFFKTYIISSSPTIYLVDYSCFKPPNFWRVPFSSFLEHSRIVHSLDQESVDFMSKVLTSSGQSQRTCIPPSLHYIPPRSTHEDAINEARLVLFPVFEDLLSKTRLSPRDIDILIVNCSGFCPSPSLSSIVVNNYSLRRT
;
A
#
# COMPACT_ATOMS: atom_id res chain seq x y z
N MET A 1 1.75 30.63 23.51
CA MET A 1 0.94 31.00 22.33
C MET A 1 1.65 32.12 21.64
N GLU A 2 2.45 31.80 20.62
CA GLU A 2 3.07 32.76 19.70
C GLU A 2 3.42 32.01 18.42
N GLN A 3 3.42 32.75 17.32
CA GLN A 3 2.95 32.33 15.99
C GLN A 3 3.89 31.38 15.24
N LEU A 4 3.36 30.23 14.82
CA LEU A 4 4.02 29.26 13.94
C LEU A 4 3.47 29.38 12.49
N SER A 5 3.33 30.62 11.97
CA SER A 5 2.66 30.87 10.67
C SER A 5 3.59 31.34 9.54
N LYS A 6 4.91 31.22 9.66
CA LYS A 6 5.85 31.59 8.58
C LYS A 6 7.08 30.70 8.54
N PHE A 7 6.92 29.48 8.02
CA PHE A 7 8.03 28.81 7.33
C PHE A 7 7.49 28.26 6.01
N THR A 8 7.54 29.14 5.02
CA THR A 8 7.70 28.89 3.58
C THR A 8 7.57 27.43 3.15
N HIS A 9 6.41 27.14 2.57
CA HIS A 9 6.00 25.86 2.04
C HIS A 9 6.56 25.55 0.63
N ASP A 10 7.37 26.43 0.05
CA ASP A 10 7.69 26.38 -1.38
C ASP A 10 9.19 26.26 -1.64
N SER A 11 9.63 25.10 -2.14
CA SER A 11 10.72 24.99 -3.14
C SER A 11 11.21 23.56 -3.40
N PHE A 12 10.94 22.59 -2.52
CA PHE A 12 11.50 21.22 -2.67
C PHE A 12 10.50 20.09 -2.91
N LEU A 13 9.19 20.32 -2.78
CA LEU A 13 8.16 19.29 -2.97
C LEU A 13 7.63 19.18 -4.41
N HIS A 14 7.99 20.10 -5.30
CA HIS A 14 7.47 20.11 -6.68
C HIS A 14 8.15 19.11 -7.65
N LYS A 15 9.07 18.25 -7.16
CA LYS A 15 9.85 17.33 -8.00
C LYS A 15 9.76 15.85 -7.65
N PHE A 16 8.92 15.47 -6.68
CA PHE A 16 8.64 14.06 -6.42
C PHE A 16 7.23 13.73 -6.91
N THR A 17 7.09 13.60 -8.23
CA THR A 17 6.03 12.75 -8.78
C THR A 17 6.56 11.31 -8.70
N PRO A 18 6.13 10.49 -7.72
CA PRO A 18 6.40 9.07 -7.80
C PRO A 18 5.80 8.57 -9.12
N THR A 19 6.65 8.27 -10.10
CA THR A 19 6.25 7.46 -11.24
C THR A 19 6.01 6.07 -10.68
N PHE A 20 4.81 5.83 -10.16
CA PHE A 20 4.37 4.49 -9.85
C PHE A 20 4.56 3.66 -11.12
N PRO A 21 5.28 2.53 -11.07
CA PRO A 21 5.33 1.63 -12.20
C PRO A 21 3.88 1.37 -12.57
N LYS A 22 3.53 1.65 -13.84
CA LYS A 22 2.25 1.24 -14.41
C LYS A 22 2.02 -0.18 -13.93
N THR A 23 0.97 -0.36 -13.13
CA THR A 23 0.47 -1.65 -12.65
C THR A 23 0.80 -2.71 -13.68
N ILE A 24 1.43 -3.80 -13.23
CA ILE A 24 1.74 -5.00 -14.03
C ILE A 24 0.70 -5.12 -15.13
N PRO A 25 1.09 -5.00 -16.41
CA PRO A 25 0.10 -4.78 -17.43
C PRO A 25 -0.82 -6.01 -17.46
N PRO A 26 -2.13 -5.84 -17.66
CA PRO A 26 -3.10 -6.95 -17.80
C PRO A 26 -2.85 -7.82 -19.04
N LYS A 27 -1.66 -7.72 -19.67
CA LYS A 27 -1.26 -8.40 -20.90
C LYS A 27 -1.27 -9.92 -20.77
N GLN A 28 -1.01 -10.49 -19.59
CA GLN A 28 -0.96 -11.95 -19.40
C GLN A 28 -2.35 -12.58 -19.27
N LEU A 29 -3.28 -11.94 -18.54
CA LEU A 29 -4.70 -12.32 -18.47
C LEU A 29 -5.43 -12.07 -19.79
N HIS A 30 -5.07 -10.99 -20.50
CA HIS A 30 -5.63 -10.68 -21.80
C HIS A 30 -5.25 -11.71 -22.88
N LYS A 31 -4.02 -12.24 -22.87
CA LYS A 31 -3.58 -13.26 -23.84
C LYS A 31 -4.27 -14.61 -23.67
N THR A 32 -4.54 -15.02 -22.43
CA THR A 32 -5.22 -16.29 -22.12
C THR A 32 -6.72 -16.19 -22.39
N SER A 33 -7.37 -15.07 -22.03
CA SER A 33 -8.78 -14.85 -22.36
C SER A 33 -9.02 -14.78 -23.88
N LEU A 34 -8.12 -14.15 -24.66
CA LEU A 34 -8.25 -14.06 -26.11
C LEU A 34 -8.26 -15.43 -26.81
N LYS A 35 -7.45 -16.39 -26.31
CA LYS A 35 -7.46 -17.77 -26.83
C LYS A 35 -8.79 -18.49 -26.52
N ILE A 36 -9.36 -18.26 -25.34
CA ILE A 36 -10.66 -18.83 -24.94
C ILE A 36 -11.79 -18.25 -25.80
N TYR A 37 -11.80 -16.95 -26.04
CA TYR A 37 -12.76 -16.30 -26.95
C TYR A 37 -12.66 -16.81 -28.38
N SER A 38 -11.44 -17.00 -28.90
CA SER A 38 -11.23 -17.56 -30.24
C SER A 38 -11.74 -19.00 -30.36
N PHE A 39 -11.53 -19.85 -29.35
CA PHE A 39 -11.98 -21.24 -29.36
C PHE A 39 -13.51 -21.35 -29.24
N THR A 40 -14.12 -20.58 -28.34
CA THR A 40 -15.58 -20.53 -28.16
C THR A 40 -16.30 -19.99 -29.39
N LEU A 41 -15.74 -18.98 -30.07
CA LEU A 41 -16.25 -18.46 -31.34
C LEU A 41 -16.18 -19.51 -32.46
N LEU A 42 -15.05 -20.22 -32.60
CA LEU A 42 -14.87 -21.25 -33.61
C LEU A 42 -15.84 -22.43 -33.40
N SER A 43 -16.03 -22.86 -32.15
CA SER A 43 -16.99 -23.91 -31.78
C SER A 43 -18.44 -23.50 -32.09
N PHE A 44 -18.81 -22.24 -31.84
CA PHE A 44 -20.14 -21.73 -32.16
C PHE A 44 -20.40 -21.63 -33.67
N PHE A 45 -19.40 -21.17 -34.45
CA PHE A 45 -19.49 -21.19 -35.92
C PHE A 45 -19.67 -22.61 -36.47
N ALA A 46 -18.93 -23.59 -35.95
CA ALA A 46 -19.10 -24.99 -36.33
C ALA A 46 -20.50 -25.52 -35.97
N PHE A 47 -21.03 -25.16 -34.79
CA PHE A 47 -22.39 -25.52 -34.37
C PHE A 47 -23.47 -24.95 -35.29
N LEU A 48 -23.31 -23.71 -35.78
CA LEU A 48 -24.23 -23.09 -36.73
C LEU A 48 -24.20 -23.78 -38.10
N LEU A 49 -23.01 -24.15 -38.59
CA LEU A 49 -22.84 -24.84 -39.88
C LEU A 49 -23.43 -26.24 -39.86
N LEU A 50 -23.25 -27.00 -38.78
CA LEU A 50 -23.80 -28.36 -38.64
C LEU A 50 -25.33 -28.39 -38.51
N ASN A 51 -25.93 -27.28 -38.07
CA ASN A 51 -27.37 -27.19 -37.77
C ASN A 51 -28.15 -26.27 -38.73
N GLN A 52 -27.66 -26.02 -39.95
CA GLN A 52 -28.35 -25.15 -40.93
C GLN A 52 -29.76 -25.60 -41.30
N ASN A 53 -30.06 -26.90 -41.22
CA ASN A 53 -31.36 -27.47 -41.57
C ASN A 53 -32.39 -27.46 -40.41
N GLN A 54 -32.03 -26.92 -39.24
CA GLN A 54 -32.93 -26.78 -38.10
C GLN A 54 -33.95 -25.64 -38.30
N LYS A 55 -35.06 -25.67 -37.56
CA LYS A 55 -36.05 -24.57 -37.60
C LYS A 55 -35.39 -23.24 -37.20
N PRO A 56 -35.71 -22.11 -37.86
CA PRO A 56 -35.05 -20.83 -37.65
C PRO A 56 -35.13 -20.31 -36.19
N ILE A 57 -36.15 -20.73 -35.44
CA ILE A 57 -36.35 -20.39 -34.03
C ILE A 57 -35.20 -20.91 -33.15
N PHE A 58 -34.72 -22.13 -33.38
CA PHE A 58 -33.64 -22.70 -32.57
C PHE A 58 -32.29 -22.02 -32.85
N LEU A 59 -32.08 -21.59 -34.09
CA LEU A 59 -30.89 -20.86 -34.51
C LEU A 59 -30.88 -19.43 -33.93
N ALA A 60 -32.04 -18.76 -33.87
CA ALA A 60 -32.16 -17.46 -33.21
C ALA A 60 -31.85 -17.54 -31.70
N LEU A 61 -32.37 -18.55 -31.01
CA LEU A 61 -32.12 -18.74 -29.57
C LEU A 61 -30.65 -19.01 -29.25
N SER A 62 -29.94 -19.80 -30.06
CA SER A 62 -28.52 -20.09 -29.84
C SER A 62 -27.65 -18.85 -30.01
N ILE A 63 -27.96 -17.98 -30.98
CA ILE A 63 -27.28 -16.69 -31.18
C ILE A 63 -27.51 -15.76 -29.98
N VAL A 64 -28.73 -15.65 -29.47
CA VAL A 64 -29.04 -14.80 -28.31
C VAL A 64 -28.28 -15.27 -27.05
N ILE A 65 -28.24 -16.59 -26.81
CA ILE A 65 -27.49 -17.16 -25.68
C ILE A 65 -25.99 -16.88 -25.83
N PHE A 66 -25.44 -17.04 -27.05
CA PHE A 66 -24.04 -16.79 -27.33
C PHE A 66 -23.66 -15.31 -27.12
N ILE A 67 -24.47 -14.37 -27.62
CA ILE A 67 -24.25 -12.93 -27.42
C ILE A 67 -24.31 -12.56 -25.93
N SER A 68 -25.29 -13.09 -25.19
CA SER A 68 -25.42 -12.86 -23.74
C SER A 68 -24.20 -13.37 -22.96
N PHE A 69 -23.69 -14.56 -23.32
CA PHE A 69 -22.47 -15.12 -22.73
C PHE A 69 -21.24 -14.25 -23.03
N PHE A 70 -21.05 -13.81 -24.28
CA PHE A 70 -19.94 -12.94 -24.67
C PHE A 70 -20.01 -11.56 -24.00
N PHE A 71 -21.20 -10.98 -23.87
CA PHE A 71 -21.38 -9.69 -23.21
C PHE A 71 -21.02 -9.77 -21.71
N LYS A 72 -21.51 -10.81 -21.01
CA LYS A 72 -21.20 -11.02 -19.60
C LYS A 72 -19.71 -11.26 -19.35
N THR A 73 -19.08 -12.08 -20.20
CA THR A 73 -17.64 -12.37 -20.10
C THR A 73 -16.78 -11.16 -20.47
N TYR A 74 -17.18 -10.34 -21.44
CA TYR A 74 -16.50 -9.08 -21.77
C TYR A 74 -16.52 -8.10 -20.59
N ILE A 75 -17.68 -7.92 -19.93
CA ILE A 75 -17.80 -7.07 -18.74
C ILE A 75 -16.90 -7.59 -17.60
N ILE A 76 -16.92 -8.90 -17.34
CA ILE A 76 -16.10 -9.53 -16.29
C ILE A 76 -14.60 -9.48 -16.63
N SER A 77 -14.25 -9.57 -17.92
CA SER A 77 -12.87 -9.55 -18.39
C SER A 77 -12.22 -8.18 -18.29
N SER A 78 -13.00 -7.11 -18.16
CA SER A 78 -12.47 -5.79 -17.83
C SER A 78 -12.13 -5.77 -16.35
N SER A 79 -10.85 -6.02 -16.03
CA SER A 79 -10.38 -5.80 -14.65
C SER A 79 -10.64 -4.34 -14.27
N PRO A 80 -11.32 -4.06 -13.15
CA PRO A 80 -11.58 -2.69 -12.74
C PRO A 80 -10.25 -1.96 -12.62
N THR A 81 -10.19 -0.76 -13.20
CA THR A 81 -8.97 0.04 -13.11
C THR A 81 -8.83 0.54 -11.67
N ILE A 82 -7.66 0.30 -11.06
CA ILE A 82 -7.36 0.70 -9.69
C ILE A 82 -6.63 2.03 -9.72
N TYR A 83 -7.14 2.99 -8.95
CA TYR A 83 -6.57 4.33 -8.86
C TYR A 83 -6.10 4.62 -7.45
N LEU A 84 -4.94 5.28 -7.33
CA LEU A 84 -4.53 5.92 -6.09
C LEU A 84 -5.24 7.27 -6.01
N VAL A 85 -6.15 7.43 -5.05
CA VAL A 85 -6.91 8.67 -4.87
C VAL A 85 -6.09 9.73 -4.15
N ASP A 86 -5.44 9.36 -3.05
CA ASP A 86 -4.62 10.26 -2.23
C ASP A 86 -3.61 9.47 -1.39
N TYR A 87 -2.65 10.17 -0.77
CA TYR A 87 -1.68 9.61 0.16
C TYR A 87 -1.36 10.58 1.30
N SER A 88 -0.98 10.02 2.45
CA SER A 88 -0.45 10.78 3.59
C SER A 88 0.78 10.09 4.16
N CYS A 89 1.67 10.90 4.76
CA CYS A 89 2.91 10.42 5.36
C CYS A 89 3.11 11.11 6.71
N PHE A 90 3.54 10.32 7.71
CA PHE A 90 3.94 10.86 8.99
C PHE A 90 5.34 11.48 8.87
N LYS A 91 5.48 12.75 9.26
CA LYS A 91 6.77 13.40 9.41
C LYS A 91 7.13 13.47 10.89
N PRO A 92 8.11 12.69 11.36
CA PRO A 92 8.55 12.76 12.75
C PRO A 92 9.06 14.16 13.12
N PRO A 93 8.91 14.56 14.40
CA PRO A 93 9.49 15.80 14.87
C PRO A 93 11.02 15.70 14.90
N ASN A 94 11.70 16.86 14.86
CA ASN A 94 13.15 16.92 14.73
C ASN A 94 13.92 16.24 15.87
N PHE A 95 13.33 16.09 17.05
CA PHE A 95 13.97 15.41 18.19
C PHE A 95 13.96 13.87 18.06
N TRP A 96 13.30 13.29 17.06
CA TRP A 96 13.42 11.86 16.73
C TRP A 96 14.59 11.56 15.80
N ARG A 97 15.21 12.61 15.25
CA ARG A 97 16.32 12.50 14.31
C ARG A 97 17.54 11.94 15.01
N VAL A 98 18.21 11.00 14.35
CA VAL A 98 19.48 10.43 14.82
C VAL A 98 20.55 10.63 13.74
N PRO A 99 21.45 11.62 13.92
CA PRO A 99 22.64 11.75 13.10
C PRO A 99 23.55 10.51 13.26
N PHE A 100 24.37 10.24 12.24
CA PHE A 100 25.26 9.07 12.24
C PHE A 100 26.24 9.08 13.43
N SER A 101 26.70 10.26 13.84
CA SER A 101 27.57 10.41 15.02
C SER A 101 26.89 9.92 16.29
N SER A 102 25.63 10.35 16.51
CA SER A 102 24.85 9.95 17.68
C SER A 102 24.53 8.45 17.64
N PHE A 103 24.20 7.91 16.45
CA PHE A 103 24.00 6.46 16.30
C PHE A 103 25.26 5.68 16.70
N LEU A 104 26.42 6.02 16.13
CA LEU A 104 27.68 5.32 16.39
C LEU A 104 28.14 5.45 17.85
N GLU A 105 27.93 6.61 18.47
CA GLU A 105 28.19 6.81 19.90
C GLU A 105 27.29 5.92 20.75
N HIS A 106 25.98 5.93 20.50
CA HIS A 106 25.02 5.09 21.22
C HIS A 106 25.33 3.60 21.03
N SER A 107 25.69 3.16 19.82
CA SER A 107 26.05 1.77 19.55
C SER A 107 27.25 1.28 20.36
N ARG A 108 28.25 2.14 20.60
CA ARG A 108 29.41 1.81 21.45
C ARG A 108 29.04 1.66 22.91
N ILE A 109 28.10 2.49 23.40
CA ILE A 109 27.68 2.49 24.81
C ILE A 109 26.76 1.31 25.12
N VAL A 110 25.80 1.04 24.24
CA VAL A 110 24.64 0.17 24.55
C VAL A 110 24.90 -1.29 24.23
N HIS A 111 25.53 -1.59 23.10
CA HIS A 111 25.52 -2.94 22.54
C HIS A 111 26.79 -3.75 22.83
N SER A 112 27.72 -3.20 23.63
CA SER A 112 29.03 -3.82 23.87
C SER A 112 29.69 -4.29 22.57
N LEU A 113 29.47 -3.55 21.48
CA LEU A 113 29.97 -3.92 20.16
C LEU A 113 31.48 -3.67 20.14
N ASP A 114 32.19 -4.62 19.58
CA ASP A 114 33.62 -4.49 19.33
C ASP A 114 33.87 -3.45 18.22
N GLN A 115 35.10 -2.99 18.13
CA GLN A 115 35.47 -1.93 17.19
C GLN A 115 35.21 -2.32 15.73
N GLU A 116 35.38 -3.60 15.38
CA GLU A 116 35.14 -4.09 14.01
C GLU A 116 33.66 -3.96 13.62
N SER A 117 32.74 -4.34 14.52
CA SER A 117 31.30 -4.17 14.30
C SER A 117 30.91 -2.70 14.14
N VAL A 118 31.50 -1.81 14.94
CA VAL A 118 31.26 -0.36 14.86
C VAL A 118 31.76 0.21 13.53
N ASP A 119 32.94 -0.20 13.08
CA ASP A 119 33.50 0.24 11.80
C ASP A 119 32.67 -0.28 10.62
N PHE A 120 32.15 -1.51 10.71
CA PHE A 120 31.21 -2.05 9.73
C PHE A 120 29.91 -1.22 9.68
N MET A 121 29.28 -0.95 10.82
CA MET A 121 28.07 -0.12 10.86
C MET A 121 28.31 1.30 10.32
N SER A 122 29.46 1.89 10.61
CA SER A 122 29.85 3.20 10.07
C SER A 122 29.89 3.18 8.54
N LYS A 123 30.53 2.15 7.95
CA LYS A 123 30.53 1.94 6.49
C LYS A 123 29.11 1.80 5.95
N VAL A 124 28.29 0.93 6.56
CA VAL A 124 26.89 0.72 6.16
C VAL A 124 26.09 2.03 6.20
N LEU A 125 26.21 2.84 7.26
CA LEU A 125 25.51 4.12 7.35
C LEU A 125 25.88 5.05 6.19
N THR A 126 27.17 5.16 5.89
CA THR A 126 27.65 6.02 4.79
C THR A 126 27.30 5.51 3.40
N SER A 127 27.13 4.19 3.22
CA SER A 127 26.83 3.58 1.91
C SER A 127 25.35 3.25 1.68
N SER A 128 24.51 3.26 2.72
CA SER A 128 23.09 2.84 2.66
C SER A 128 22.17 3.82 1.95
N GLY A 129 22.63 5.03 1.63
CA GLY A 129 21.78 6.10 1.10
C GLY A 129 20.84 6.74 2.14
N GLN A 130 20.97 6.38 3.42
CA GLN A 130 20.24 7.04 4.50
C GLN A 130 20.71 8.48 4.70
N SER A 131 19.78 9.34 5.09
CA SER A 131 20.11 10.74 5.39
C SER A 131 20.59 10.88 6.83
N GLN A 132 21.41 11.90 7.10
CA GLN A 132 21.64 12.39 8.46
C GLN A 132 20.35 12.86 9.17
N ARG A 133 19.22 12.94 8.44
CA ARG A 133 17.88 13.30 8.92
C ARG A 133 16.99 12.09 9.25
N THR A 134 17.50 10.86 9.13
CA THR A 134 16.75 9.65 9.50
C THR A 134 16.31 9.74 10.96
N CYS A 135 15.07 9.33 11.21
CA CYS A 135 14.45 9.36 12.53
C CYS A 135 14.21 7.93 13.01
N ILE A 136 14.30 7.73 14.32
CA ILE A 136 13.95 6.46 14.97
C ILE A 136 12.93 6.69 16.08
N PRO A 137 12.17 5.66 16.49
CA PRO A 137 11.15 5.78 17.53
C PRO A 137 11.70 6.29 18.86
N PRO A 138 10.94 7.08 19.65
CA PRO A 138 11.36 7.64 20.93
C PRO A 138 11.96 6.62 21.89
N SER A 139 11.43 5.40 21.87
CA SER A 139 11.80 4.31 22.73
C SER A 139 13.28 3.87 22.53
N LEU A 140 13.82 4.09 21.32
CA LEU A 140 15.21 3.80 20.99
C LEU A 140 16.19 4.94 21.31
N HIS A 141 15.71 6.09 21.78
CA HIS A 141 16.58 7.20 22.21
C HIS A 141 17.07 7.06 23.65
N TYR A 142 16.49 6.15 24.45
CA TYR A 142 16.94 5.85 25.80
C TYR A 142 18.27 5.07 25.79
N ILE A 143 19.06 5.24 26.85
CA ILE A 143 20.29 4.48 27.10
C ILE A 143 20.15 3.76 28.45
N PRO A 144 20.04 2.41 28.48
CA PRO A 144 19.89 1.52 27.32
C PRO A 144 18.54 1.71 26.61
N PRO A 145 18.40 1.31 25.33
CA PRO A 145 17.16 1.40 24.58
C PRO A 145 16.03 0.69 25.29
N ARG A 146 14.86 1.31 25.27
CA ARG A 146 13.63 0.74 25.80
C ARG A 146 12.81 0.26 24.61
N SER A 147 12.56 -1.03 24.49
CA SER A 147 11.82 -1.59 23.35
C SER A 147 10.68 -2.48 23.84
N THR A 148 9.85 -1.96 24.76
CA THR A 148 8.71 -2.75 25.24
C THR A 148 7.64 -2.84 24.16
N HIS A 149 6.83 -3.88 24.22
CA HIS A 149 5.70 -4.06 23.31
C HIS A 149 4.69 -2.90 23.41
N GLU A 150 4.53 -2.31 24.59
CA GLU A 150 3.68 -1.15 24.80
C GLU A 150 4.22 0.09 24.08
N ASP A 151 5.53 0.32 24.12
CA ASP A 151 6.15 1.45 23.42
C ASP A 151 5.94 1.34 21.90
N ALA A 152 6.07 0.13 21.33
CA ALA A 152 5.83 -0.12 19.92
C ALA A 152 4.36 0.10 19.50
N ILE A 153 3.40 -0.31 20.34
CA ILE A 153 1.97 -0.01 20.12
C ILE A 153 1.73 1.51 20.16
N ASN A 154 2.30 2.20 21.13
CA ASN A 154 2.14 3.65 21.29
C ASN A 154 2.73 4.42 20.11
N GLU A 155 3.90 4.01 19.64
CA GLU A 155 4.50 4.55 18.40
C GLU A 155 3.58 4.31 17.20
N ALA A 156 3.09 3.09 17.00
CA ALA A 156 2.21 2.78 15.89
C ALA A 156 0.94 3.63 15.89
N ARG A 157 0.33 3.88 17.06
CA ARG A 157 -0.81 4.81 17.18
C ARG A 157 -0.43 6.24 16.82
N LEU A 158 0.70 6.72 17.35
CA LEU A 158 1.21 8.07 17.11
C LEU A 158 1.48 8.32 15.62
N VAL A 159 1.96 7.30 14.89
CA VAL A 159 2.25 7.39 13.46
C VAL A 159 1.00 7.18 12.60
N LEU A 160 0.22 6.13 12.85
CA LEU A 160 -0.89 5.73 11.97
C LEU A 160 -2.10 6.65 12.08
N PHE A 161 -2.45 7.12 13.29
CA PHE A 161 -3.67 7.91 13.49
C PHE A 161 -3.63 9.26 12.76
N PRO A 162 -2.57 10.10 12.90
CA PRO A 162 -2.52 11.37 12.18
C PRO A 162 -2.48 11.19 10.65
N VAL A 163 -1.83 10.13 10.16
CA VAL A 163 -1.79 9.81 8.72
C VAL A 163 -3.17 9.43 8.21
N PHE A 164 -3.90 8.62 8.98
CA PHE A 164 -5.25 8.22 8.61
C PHE A 164 -6.20 9.41 8.63
N GLU A 165 -6.15 10.26 9.66
CA GLU A 165 -6.96 11.48 9.74
C GLU A 165 -6.67 12.47 8.60
N ASP A 166 -5.40 12.71 8.30
CA ASP A 166 -5.01 13.57 7.19
C ASP A 166 -5.53 13.02 5.85
N LEU A 167 -5.44 11.70 5.64
CA LEU A 167 -5.97 11.05 4.43
C LEU A 167 -7.48 11.19 4.31
N LEU A 168 -8.23 10.95 5.39
CA LEU A 168 -9.68 11.16 5.43
C LEU A 168 -10.05 12.62 5.15
N SER A 169 -9.28 13.57 5.71
CA SER A 169 -9.52 14.99 5.51
C SER A 169 -9.33 15.44 4.06
N LYS A 170 -8.28 14.95 3.39
CA LYS A 170 -7.98 15.29 1.98
C LYS A 170 -9.00 14.68 1.02
N THR A 171 -9.36 13.42 1.27
CA THR A 171 -10.32 12.68 0.44
C THR A 171 -11.78 13.03 0.75
N ARG A 172 -12.05 13.67 1.88
CA ARG A 172 -13.40 13.97 2.40
C ARG A 172 -14.27 12.72 2.59
N LEU A 173 -13.63 11.58 2.87
CA LEU A 173 -14.31 10.32 3.13
C LEU A 173 -14.65 10.17 4.62
N SER A 174 -15.75 9.49 4.90
CA SER A 174 -16.03 8.96 6.23
C SER A 174 -15.25 7.66 6.44
N PRO A 175 -14.82 7.34 7.68
CA PRO A 175 -14.35 5.99 8.01
C PRO A 175 -15.32 4.87 7.61
N ARG A 176 -16.63 5.16 7.51
CA ARG A 176 -17.65 4.19 7.09
C ARG A 176 -17.67 3.93 5.58
N ASP A 177 -17.04 4.79 4.78
CA ASP A 177 -16.94 4.62 3.33
C ASP A 177 -15.78 3.69 2.93
N ILE A 178 -14.97 3.25 3.90
CA ILE A 178 -13.83 2.37 3.69
C ILE A 178 -14.25 0.92 3.94
N ASP A 179 -14.28 0.11 2.87
CA ASP A 179 -14.64 -1.31 2.96
C ASP A 179 -13.46 -2.21 3.36
N ILE A 180 -12.23 -1.85 2.98
CA ILE A 180 -11.03 -2.69 3.20
C ILE A 180 -9.90 -1.83 3.75
N LEU A 181 -9.35 -2.24 4.89
CA LEU A 181 -8.13 -1.68 5.47
C LEU A 181 -7.01 -2.73 5.42
N ILE A 182 -5.89 -2.37 4.80
CA ILE A 182 -4.68 -3.19 4.77
C ILE A 182 -3.62 -2.46 5.60
N VAL A 183 -3.10 -3.12 6.64
CA VAL A 183 -1.99 -2.62 7.45
C VAL A 183 -0.81 -3.57 7.30
N ASN A 184 0.35 -3.04 6.94
CA ASN A 184 1.59 -3.79 6.87
C ASN A 184 2.57 -3.26 7.94
N CYS A 185 3.20 -4.17 8.67
CA CYS A 185 4.24 -3.87 9.64
C CYS A 185 5.17 -5.08 9.72
N SER A 186 6.48 -4.84 9.65
CA SER A 186 7.52 -5.87 9.85
C SER A 186 8.24 -5.73 11.18
N GLY A 187 7.87 -4.75 12.01
CA GLY A 187 8.56 -4.46 13.27
C GLY A 187 8.10 -5.33 14.45
N PHE A 188 6.82 -5.70 14.51
CA PHE A 188 6.24 -6.51 15.58
C PHE A 188 4.80 -6.95 15.23
N CYS A 189 4.25 -7.89 16.02
CA CYS A 189 2.91 -8.44 15.83
C CYS A 189 2.06 -8.29 17.11
N PRO A 190 1.28 -7.20 17.26
CA PRO A 190 0.50 -6.98 18.49
C PRO A 190 -0.78 -7.82 18.55
N SER A 191 -1.26 -8.03 19.77
CA SER A 191 -2.62 -8.47 20.06
C SER A 191 -3.31 -7.40 20.92
N PRO A 192 -4.41 -6.76 20.44
CA PRO A 192 -5.02 -6.91 19.12
C PRO A 192 -4.12 -6.42 17.97
N SER A 193 -4.39 -6.86 16.74
CA SER A 193 -3.59 -6.49 15.57
C SER A 193 -3.66 -4.98 15.27
N LEU A 194 -2.67 -4.45 14.53
CA LEU A 194 -2.64 -3.04 14.16
C LEU A 194 -3.88 -2.62 13.37
N SER A 195 -4.38 -3.47 12.46
CA SER A 195 -5.62 -3.21 11.73
C SER A 195 -6.83 -3.16 12.68
N SER A 196 -6.92 -4.06 13.66
CA SER A 196 -7.98 -4.02 14.67
C SER A 196 -7.92 -2.75 15.52
N ILE A 197 -6.73 -2.27 15.86
CA ILE A 197 -6.55 -1.01 16.59
C ILE A 197 -7.13 0.17 15.80
N VAL A 198 -6.83 0.27 14.50
CA VAL A 198 -7.36 1.33 13.63
C VAL A 198 -8.88 1.20 13.43
N VAL A 199 -9.36 -0.01 13.10
CA VAL A 199 -10.81 -0.28 12.89
C VAL A 199 -11.62 0.11 14.12
N ASN A 200 -11.16 -0.26 15.31
CA ASN A 200 -11.86 0.05 16.56
C ASN A 200 -11.82 1.54 16.90
N ASN A 201 -10.67 2.20 16.70
CA ASN A 201 -10.51 3.62 17.02
C ASN A 201 -11.42 4.52 16.17
N TYR A 202 -11.59 4.18 14.89
CA TYR A 202 -12.36 4.99 13.94
C TYR A 202 -13.75 4.44 13.62
N SER A 203 -14.14 3.35 14.27
CA SER A 203 -15.42 2.68 14.03
C SER A 203 -15.67 2.41 12.54
N LEU A 204 -14.64 1.87 11.86
CA LEU A 204 -14.77 1.41 10.47
C LEU A 204 -15.91 0.39 10.37
N ARG A 205 -16.48 0.27 9.18
CA ARG A 205 -17.51 -0.72 8.90
C ARG A 205 -16.98 -2.12 9.23
N ARG A 206 -17.70 -2.85 10.09
CA ARG A 206 -17.45 -4.27 10.30
C ARG A 206 -18.10 -5.03 9.15
N THR A 207 -17.29 -5.74 8.38
CA THR A 207 -17.75 -6.76 7.42
C THR A 207 -18.19 -8.02 8.14
#